data_AF-A0A7H0NIY0-F1
#
_entry.id   AF-A0A7H0NIY0-F1
#
_cell.length_a   1.000
_cell.length_b   1.000
_cell.length_c   1.000
_cell.angle_alpha   90.00
_cell.angle_beta   90.00
_cell.angle_gamma   90.00
#
_symmetry.space_group_name_H-M   'P 1'
#
loop_
_entity.id
_entity.type
_entity.pdbx_description
1 polymer ?
#
loop_
_entity_poly.entity_id
_entity_poly.type
_entity_poly.pdbx_seq_one_letter_code
_entity_poly.pdbx_strand_id
1 'polypeptide(L)'
;MYGENVCPNAQQPPDLPALGALMVDSGHGDRVGEFRGVAGARWSLRPVGGGVEWEAEPHRVRPALLIEQLRARTARLNARSRGEVL
;
A
#
# COMPACT_ATOMS: atom_id res chain seq x y z
N MET A 1 22.04 11.58 33.87
CA MET A 1 22.89 10.68 33.07
C MET A 1 21.98 9.63 32.44
N TYR A 2 21.72 9.78 31.13
CA TYR A 2 21.15 8.84 30.14
C TYR A 2 19.96 7.96 30.61
N GLY A 3 18.73 8.12 30.12
CA GLY A 3 18.34 8.31 28.73
C GLY A 3 17.39 7.16 28.41
N GLU A 4 16.10 7.48 28.28
CA GLU A 4 15.10 6.81 27.43
C GLU A 4 15.31 5.33 27.08
N ASN A 5 14.47 4.46 27.65
CA ASN A 5 14.23 3.11 27.14
C ASN A 5 13.51 3.21 25.79
N VAL A 6 14.25 3.58 24.74
CA VAL A 6 13.81 3.50 23.35
C VAL A 6 13.77 2.02 22.99
N CYS A 7 12.56 1.50 22.79
CA CYS A 7 12.35 0.16 22.25
C CYS A 7 13.01 0.06 20.87
N PRO A 8 14.11 -0.69 20.68
CA PRO A 8 14.62 -0.94 19.36
C PRO A 8 14.07 -2.31 18.95
N ASN A 9 12.76 -2.39 18.68
CA ASN A 9 12.32 -3.57 17.93
C ASN A 9 12.71 -3.30 16.48
N ALA A 10 13.95 -3.72 16.20
CA ALA A 10 14.69 -3.52 14.98
C ALA A 10 13.81 -3.83 13.77
N GLN A 11 13.92 -2.92 12.81
CA GLN A 11 13.31 -2.98 11.49
C GLN A 11 13.43 -4.40 10.93
N GLN A 12 12.27 -5.04 10.72
CA GLN A 12 12.14 -6.28 9.96
C GLN A 12 12.87 -6.15 8.59
N PRO A 13 13.49 -7.23 8.08
CA PRO A 13 14.46 -7.17 6.99
C PRO A 13 13.84 -6.58 5.72
N PRO A 14 14.50 -5.63 5.01
CA PRO A 14 13.87 -5.01 3.85
C PRO A 14 14.30 -5.73 2.57
N ASP A 15 13.62 -6.83 2.23
CA ASP A 15 13.54 -7.25 0.83
C ASP A 15 12.10 -7.14 0.31
N LEU A 16 11.11 -7.35 1.18
CA LEU A 16 9.70 -7.29 0.83
C LEU A 16 8.93 -6.41 1.83
N PRO A 17 7.96 -5.61 1.36
CA PRO A 17 7.08 -4.89 2.24
C PRO A 17 6.26 -5.80 3.16
N ALA A 18 5.80 -5.24 4.28
CA ALA A 18 4.84 -5.93 5.12
C ALA A 18 3.50 -6.14 4.39
N LEU A 19 2.85 -7.28 4.63
CA LEU A 19 1.47 -7.50 4.16
C LEU A 19 0.55 -6.39 4.71
N GLY A 20 -0.28 -5.84 3.83
CA GLY A 20 -1.15 -4.69 4.13
C GLY A 20 -0.46 -3.32 4.02
N ALA A 21 0.85 -3.26 3.75
CA ALA A 21 1.53 -1.99 3.52
C ALA A 21 0.94 -1.29 2.28
N LEU A 22 0.68 0.02 2.39
CA LEU A 22 0.14 0.80 1.29
C LEU A 22 1.24 1.21 0.33
N MET A 23 1.01 0.90 -0.94
CA MET A 23 1.93 1.02 -2.04
C MET A 23 1.31 1.82 -3.18
N VAL A 24 2.11 2.63 -3.86
CA VAL A 24 1.76 3.31 -5.10
C VAL A 24 2.37 2.53 -6.25
N ASP A 25 1.55 2.18 -7.24
CA ASP A 25 1.96 1.55 -8.48
C ASP A 25 1.86 2.55 -9.64
N SER A 26 3.02 3.05 -10.06
CA SER A 26 3.15 3.96 -11.19
C SER A 26 2.86 3.29 -12.54
N GLY A 27 2.97 1.96 -12.65
CA GLY A 27 2.59 1.20 -13.84
C GLY A 27 1.07 1.20 -14.08
N HIS A 28 0.28 1.48 -13.04
CA HIS A 28 -1.18 1.55 -13.07
C HIS A 28 -1.71 2.96 -12.80
N GLY A 29 -1.00 4.00 -13.23
CA GLY A 29 -1.46 5.39 -13.11
C GLY A 29 -1.48 5.90 -11.67
N ASP A 30 -0.41 5.63 -10.92
CA ASP A 30 -0.24 5.96 -9.50
C ASP A 30 -1.36 5.40 -8.61
N ARG A 31 -1.88 4.22 -8.98
CA ARG A 31 -2.90 3.53 -8.20
C ARG A 31 -2.34 3.08 -6.86
N VAL A 32 -3.10 3.32 -5.80
CA VAL A 32 -2.72 2.92 -4.43
C VAL A 32 -3.37 1.59 -4.04
N GLY A 33 -2.59 0.66 -3.50
CA GLY A 33 -3.06 -0.64 -3.02
C GLY A 33 -2.32 -1.16 -1.81
N GLU A 34 -2.93 -2.14 -1.13
CA GLU A 34 -2.35 -2.92 -0.05
C GLU A 34 -1.50 -4.05 -0.62
N PHE A 35 -0.25 -4.18 -0.17
CA PHE A 35 0.61 -5.30 -0.52
C PHE A 35 0.06 -6.62 0.01
N ARG A 36 -0.18 -7.59 -0.87
CA ARG A 36 -0.72 -8.91 -0.54
C ARG A 36 0.32 -10.02 -0.63
N GLY A 37 1.48 -9.73 -1.19
CA GLY A 37 2.58 -10.68 -1.31
C GLY A 37 3.17 -10.70 -2.71
N VAL A 38 3.95 -11.74 -2.99
CA VAL A 38 4.61 -11.96 -4.29
C VAL A 38 3.81 -12.97 -5.10
N ALA A 39 3.56 -12.65 -6.36
CA ALA A 39 2.94 -13.51 -7.37
C ALA A 39 3.96 -13.75 -8.50
N GLY A 40 4.77 -14.81 -8.36
CA GLY A 40 5.89 -15.08 -9.27
C GLY A 40 6.94 -13.97 -9.22
N ALA A 41 7.16 -13.28 -10.35
CA ALA A 41 8.08 -12.13 -10.43
C ALA A 41 7.40 -10.78 -10.14
N ARG A 42 6.07 -10.78 -9.94
CA ARG A 42 5.28 -9.57 -9.67
C ARG A 42 4.85 -9.51 -8.21
N TRP A 43 4.39 -8.35 -7.79
CA TRP A 43 3.74 -8.17 -6.49
C TRP A 43 2.23 -8.18 -6.65
N SER A 44 1.50 -8.85 -5.76
CA SER A 44 0.04 -8.73 -5.70
C SER A 44 -0.33 -7.53 -4.82
N LEU A 45 -1.12 -6.61 -5.36
CA LEU A 45 -1.70 -5.47 -4.67
C LEU A 45 -3.22 -5.57 -4.68
N ARG A 46 -3.87 -5.09 -3.61
CA ARG A 46 -5.33 -5.01 -3.53
C ARG A 46 -5.80 -3.57 -3.31
N PRO A 47 -6.92 -3.13 -3.92
CA PRO A 47 -7.37 -1.75 -3.72
C PRO A 47 -7.74 -1.49 -2.25
N VAL A 48 -7.45 -0.28 -1.78
CA VAL A 48 -7.81 0.16 -0.42
C VAL A 48 -9.33 0.11 -0.25
N GLY A 49 -9.81 -0.65 0.73
CA GLY A 49 -11.25 -0.84 0.96
C GLY A 49 -11.90 -1.94 0.10
N GLY A 50 -11.09 -2.79 -0.52
CA GLY A 50 -11.54 -3.98 -1.24
C GLY A 50 -11.72 -3.77 -2.75
N GLY A 51 -11.86 -4.88 -3.46
CA GLY A 51 -11.85 -4.95 -4.91
C GLY A 51 -10.95 -6.07 -5.42
N VAL A 52 -10.80 -6.12 -6.73
CA VAL A 52 -10.00 -7.13 -7.44
C VAL A 52 -8.52 -6.81 -7.26
N GLU A 53 -7.74 -7.83 -6.86
CA GLU A 53 -6.28 -7.74 -6.77
C GLU A 53 -5.68 -7.55 -8.17
N TRP A 54 -4.53 -6.87 -8.24
CA TRP A 54 -3.76 -6.73 -9.48
C TRP A 54 -2.29 -7.04 -9.24
N GLU A 55 -1.62 -7.48 -10.29
CA GLU A 55 -0.18 -7.70 -10.25
C GLU A 55 0.57 -6.43 -10.68
N ALA A 56 1.58 -6.05 -9.92
CA ALA A 56 2.39 -4.86 -10.13
C ALA A 56 3.87 -5.24 -10.31
N GLU A 57 4.59 -4.48 -11.15
CA GLU A 57 6.04 -4.68 -11.27
C GLU A 57 6.77 -4.11 -10.05
N PRO A 58 7.62 -4.87 -9.34
CA PRO A 58 8.26 -4.41 -8.10
C PRO A 58 9.04 -3.09 -8.25
N HIS A 59 9.66 -2.87 -9.41
CA HIS A 59 10.45 -1.66 -9.70
C HIS A 59 9.60 -0.42 -10.00
N ARG A 60 8.28 -0.57 -10.20
CA ARG A 60 7.32 0.53 -10.38
C ARG A 60 6.47 0.79 -9.14
N VAL A 61 6.70 0.00 -8.10
CA VAL A 61 5.98 0.07 -6.84
C VAL A 61 6.86 0.73 -5.79
N ARG A 62 6.28 1.68 -5.05
CA ARG A 62 6.93 2.31 -3.91
C ARG A 62 5.98 2.44 -2.72
N PRO A 63 6.50 2.59 -1.49
CA PRO A 63 5.67 2.97 -0.35
C PRO A 63 4.86 4.24 -0.65
N ALA A 64 3.59 4.22 -0.25
CA ALA A 64 2.69 5.35 -0.40
C ALA A 64 3.03 6.44 0.64
N LEU A 65 3.10 7.69 0.20
CA LEU A 65 3.20 8.84 1.09
C LEU A 65 1.92 8.98 1.92
N LEU A 66 2.00 9.60 3.09
CA LEU A 66 0.84 9.77 3.98
C LEU A 66 -0.36 10.40 3.26
N ILE A 67 -0.12 11.41 2.42
CA ILE A 67 -1.19 12.07 1.65
C ILE A 67 -1.85 11.13 0.63
N GLU A 68 -1.08 10.22 0.02
CA GLU A 68 -1.58 9.24 -0.95
C GLU A 68 -2.40 8.15 -0.22
N GLN A 69 -1.93 7.73 0.96
CA GLN A 69 -2.67 6.81 1.83
C GLN A 69 -4.02 7.40 2.24
N LEU A 70 -4.04 8.67 2.67
CA LEU A 70 -5.27 9.38 3.03
C LEU A 70 -6.24 9.54 1.85
N ARG A 71 -5.70 9.90 0.68
CA ARG A 71 -6.49 9.99 -0.57
C ARG A 71 -7.10 8.64 -0.93
N ALA A 72 -6.34 7.57 -0.88
CA ALA A 72 -6.81 6.22 -1.23
C ALA A 72 -7.95 5.75 -0.30
N ARG A 73 -7.81 5.96 1.01
CA ARG A 73 -8.87 5.63 1.98
C ARG A 73 -10.16 6.43 1.73
N THR A 74 -10.02 7.71 1.40
CA THR A 74 -11.17 8.60 1.15
C THR A 74 -11.80 8.37 -0.22
N ALA A 75 -11.02 7.95 -1.23
CA ALA A 75 -11.48 7.77 -2.60
C ALA A 75 -12.65 6.80 -2.72
N ARG A 76 -12.66 5.68 -1.98
CA ARG A 76 -13.79 4.74 -1.97
C ARG A 76 -15.06 5.35 -1.38
N LEU A 77 -14.94 6.11 -0.28
CA LEU A 77 -16.07 6.81 0.33
C LEU A 77 -16.66 7.85 -0.63
N ASN A 78 -15.80 8.61 -1.31
CA ASN A 78 -16.21 9.58 -2.32
C ASN A 78 -16.87 8.90 -3.52
N ALA A 79 -16.31 7.80 -4.01
CA ALA A 79 -16.88 7.05 -5.13
C ALA A 79 -18.26 6.47 -4.78
N ARG A 80 -18.42 5.94 -3.55
CA ARG A 80 -19.73 5.50 -3.04
C ARG A 80 -20.72 6.66 -2.96
N SER A 81 -20.31 7.82 -2.45
CA SER A 81 -21.16 9.01 -2.40
C SER A 81 -21.58 9.50 -3.78
N ARG A 82 -20.76 9.28 -4.82
CA ARG A 82 -21.07 9.61 -6.21
C ARG A 82 -21.82 8.51 -6.95
N GLY A 83 -22.08 7.36 -6.31
CA GLY A 83 -22.75 6.21 -6.92
C GLY A 83 -21.88 5.42 -7.91
N GLU A 84 -20.57 5.67 -7.93
CA GLU A 84 -19.62 5.03 -8.87
C GLU A 84 -19.24 3.61 -8.45
N VAL A 85 -19.43 3.27 -7.18
CA VAL A 85 -19.17 1.92 -6.67
C VAL A 85 -20.21 1.55 -5.61
N LEU A 86 -20.74 0.32 -5.72
CA LEU A 86 -21.70 -0.27 -4.79
C LEU A 86 -21.03 -0.78 -3.50
#